data_AF-A0A6P9D815-F1
#
_entry.id   AF-A0A6P9D815-F1
#
_cell.length_a   1.000
_cell.length_b   1.000
_cell.length_c   1.000
_cell.angle_alpha   90.00
_cell.angle_beta   90.00
_cell.angle_gamma   90.00
#
_symmetry.space_group_name_H-M   'P 1'
#
loop_
_entity.id
_entity.type
_entity.pdbx_description
1 polymer ?
#
loop_
_entity_poly.entity_id
_entity_poly.type
_entity_poly.pdbx_seq_one_letter_code
_entity_poly.pdbx_strand_id
1 'polypeptide(L)'
;MAETLGVSEKVTLFRQEGSVTYRIPALLYLSSESTFLAFAEERTSPQDEHARFLVMRRGQKEGLSVKWGPLQILETAVLPEYRTMNPCPVYDAKEGTIFLFFICVLDHITNTYQIWTSKNVTRLGYI
;
A
#
# COMPACT_ATOMS: atom_id res chain seq x y z
N MET A 1 16.38 -3.02 -37.87
CA MET A 1 16.24 -2.00 -36.82
C MET A 1 16.04 -2.74 -35.53
N ALA A 2 17.10 -2.90 -34.73
CA ALA A 2 17.00 -3.59 -33.45
C ALA A 2 16.23 -2.69 -32.49
N GLU A 3 15.06 -3.14 -32.05
CA GLU A 3 14.32 -2.51 -30.97
C GLU A 3 15.21 -2.59 -29.72
N THR A 4 15.81 -1.47 -29.35
CA THR A 4 16.43 -1.32 -28.04
C THR A 4 15.35 -1.62 -27.02
N LEU A 5 15.48 -2.72 -26.27
CA LEU A 5 14.65 -3.03 -25.11
C LEU A 5 14.69 -1.81 -24.18
N GLY A 6 13.66 -0.97 -24.28
CA GLY A 6 13.64 0.32 -23.60
C GLY A 6 13.78 0.10 -22.10
N VAL A 7 14.89 0.56 -21.54
CA VAL A 7 15.08 0.55 -20.09
C VAL A 7 14.05 1.52 -19.50
N SER A 8 13.08 0.99 -18.76
CA SER A 8 12.16 1.81 -17.98
C SER A 8 12.96 2.56 -16.92
N GLU A 9 12.80 3.87 -16.86
CA GLU A 9 13.43 4.71 -15.84
C GLU A 9 12.98 4.26 -14.43
N LYS A 10 13.92 4.24 -13.48
CA LYS A 10 13.61 3.94 -12.07
C LYS A 10 13.02 5.19 -11.41
N VAL A 11 11.76 5.11 -11.00
CA VAL A 11 11.06 6.20 -10.31
C VAL A 11 10.86 5.84 -8.83
N THR A 12 11.12 6.78 -7.93
CA THR A 12 10.79 6.65 -6.50
C THR A 12 9.39 7.22 -6.25
N LEU A 13 8.43 6.36 -5.88
CA LEU A 13 7.02 6.76 -5.67
C LEU A 13 6.75 7.26 -4.25
N PHE A 14 7.37 6.61 -3.28
CA PHE A 14 7.23 6.92 -1.86
C PHE A 14 8.64 7.19 -1.32
N ARG A 15 8.90 8.45 -0.98
CA ARG A 15 10.21 8.91 -0.49
C ARG A 15 10.09 9.23 0.98
N GLN A 16 11.02 8.74 1.79
CA GLN A 16 11.10 9.10 3.19
C GLN A 16 11.36 10.61 3.34
N GLU A 17 10.58 11.27 4.20
CA GLU A 17 10.70 12.69 4.50
C GLU A 17 10.67 12.91 6.01
N GLY A 18 11.78 13.39 6.57
CA GLY A 18 11.95 13.49 8.03
C GLY A 18 11.79 12.14 8.71
N SER A 19 10.86 12.05 9.67
CA SER A 19 10.51 10.82 10.37
C SER A 19 9.50 9.94 9.62
N VAL A 20 8.76 10.50 8.65
CA VAL A 20 7.76 9.77 7.88
C VAL A 20 8.46 8.82 6.92
N THR A 21 8.16 7.53 7.02
CA THR A 21 8.69 6.48 6.16
C THR A 21 7.58 5.64 5.56
N TYR A 22 7.87 4.97 4.44
CA TYR A 22 6.92 4.16 3.71
C TYR A 22 7.43 2.73 3.57
N ARG A 23 6.62 1.76 3.96
CA ARG A 23 6.99 0.33 3.90
C ARG A 23 5.82 -0.52 3.39
N ILE A 24 6.12 -1.79 3.14
CA ILE A 24 5.15 -2.81 2.70
C ILE A 24 4.43 -2.37 1.41
N PRO A 25 5.15 -2.38 0.27
CA PRO A 25 4.57 -1.98 -1.00
C PRO A 25 3.57 -3.03 -1.50
N ALA A 26 2.51 -2.56 -2.14
CA ALA A 26 1.64 -3.40 -2.97
C ALA A 26 1.33 -2.70 -4.29
N LEU A 27 1.18 -3.47 -5.37
CA LEU A 27 0.99 -2.93 -6.71
C LEU A 27 -0.10 -3.71 -7.43
N LEU A 28 -1.03 -2.99 -8.03
CA LEU A 28 -2.11 -3.54 -8.86
C LEU A 28 -2.11 -2.85 -10.22
N TYR A 29 -2.25 -3.62 -11.29
CA TYR A 29 -2.40 -3.11 -12.65
C TYR A 29 -3.79 -3.42 -13.19
N LEU A 30 -4.46 -2.39 -13.68
CA LEU A 30 -5.79 -2.45 -14.30
C LEU A 30 -5.60 -2.33 -15.81
N SER A 31 -5.63 -3.47 -16.51
CA SER A 31 -5.33 -3.53 -17.94
C SER A 31 -6.33 -2.77 -18.80
N SER A 32 -7.61 -2.79 -18.44
CA SER A 32 -8.69 -2.07 -19.12
C SER A 32 -8.52 -0.55 -19.08
N GLU A 33 -7.96 -0.02 -17.99
CA GLU A 33 -7.72 1.42 -17.80
C GLU A 33 -6.29 1.84 -18.17
N SER A 34 -5.40 0.88 -18.42
CA SER A 34 -3.95 1.12 -18.49
C SER A 34 -3.43 1.89 -17.28
N THR A 35 -3.91 1.52 -16.08
CA THR A 35 -3.65 2.23 -14.83
C THR A 35 -2.96 1.32 -13.81
N PHE A 36 -1.95 1.84 -13.13
CA PHE A 36 -1.37 1.26 -11.92
C PHE A 36 -1.94 1.90 -10.67
N LEU A 37 -2.18 1.10 -9.64
CA LEU A 37 -2.40 1.54 -8.27
C LEU A 37 -1.26 1.02 -7.41
N ALA A 38 -0.42 1.93 -6.91
CA ALA A 38 0.67 1.61 -6.01
C ALA A 38 0.27 2.00 -4.59
N PHE A 39 0.38 1.07 -3.65
CA PHE A 39 0.03 1.24 -2.24
C PHE A 39 1.28 1.09 -1.37
N ALA A 40 1.25 1.73 -0.20
CA ALA A 40 2.24 1.54 0.86
C ALA A 40 1.61 1.83 2.23
N GLU A 41 2.24 1.37 3.29
CA GLU A 41 2.00 1.87 4.64
C GLU A 41 2.81 3.16 4.86
N GLU A 42 2.14 4.22 5.30
CA GLU A 42 2.79 5.38 5.89
C GLU A 42 3.02 5.16 7.39
N ARG A 43 4.25 5.44 7.85
CA ARG A 43 4.68 5.22 9.23
C ARG A 43 5.40 6.44 9.79
N THR A 44 5.29 6.69 11.10
CA THR A 44 6.03 7.77 11.77
C THR A 44 7.48 7.42 12.08
N SER A 45 7.88 6.17 11.82
CA SER A 45 9.25 5.66 11.92
C SER A 45 9.33 4.26 11.27
N PRO A 46 10.53 3.65 11.14
CA PRO A 46 10.68 2.33 10.52
C PRO A 46 10.01 1.16 11.27
N GLN A 47 9.68 1.33 12.56
CA GLN A 47 9.05 0.31 13.40
C GLN A 47 7.66 -0.08 12.88
N ASP A 48 7.27 -1.33 13.11
CA ASP A 48 6.02 -1.90 12.58
C ASP A 48 4.80 -1.38 13.36
N GLU A 49 4.93 -1.17 14.66
CA GLU A 49 3.91 -0.60 15.55
C GLU A 49 3.61 0.88 15.29
N HIS A 50 4.42 1.55 14.45
CA HIS A 50 4.31 2.97 14.14
C HIS A 50 3.65 3.24 12.77
N ALA A 51 2.99 2.23 12.18
CA ALA A 51 2.12 2.42 11.02
C ALA A 51 0.90 3.28 11.37
N ARG A 52 0.46 4.12 10.42
CA ARG A 52 -0.67 5.05 10.61
C ARG A 52 -1.77 4.85 9.57
N PHE A 53 -1.41 4.95 8.30
CA PHE A 53 -2.36 4.96 7.20
C PHE A 53 -1.86 4.09 6.05
N LEU A 54 -2.80 3.58 5.26
CA LEU A 54 -2.51 3.12 3.91
C LEU A 54 -2.55 4.33 2.97
N VAL A 55 -1.54 4.45 2.12
CA VAL A 55 -1.44 5.49 1.10
C VAL A 55 -1.40 4.86 -0.29
N MET A 56 -1.85 5.62 -1.29
CA MET A 56 -1.87 5.19 -2.68
C MET A 56 -1.37 6.28 -3.63
N ARG A 57 -0.74 5.88 -4.73
CA ARG A 57 -0.57 6.69 -5.94
C ARG A 57 -1.17 5.97 -7.14
N ARG A 58 -1.93 6.70 -7.96
CA ARG A 58 -2.42 6.23 -9.26
C ARG A 58 -1.41 6.61 -10.35
N GLY A 59 -1.09 5.68 -11.25
CA GLY A 59 -0.17 5.90 -12.37
C GLY A 59 -0.80 5.56 -13.70
N GLN A 60 -0.81 6.48 -14.66
CA GLN A 60 -1.29 6.22 -16.01
C GLN A 60 -0.15 5.69 -16.88
N LYS A 61 -0.32 4.49 -17.46
CA LYS A 61 0.68 3.89 -18.34
C LYS A 61 0.54 4.46 -19.76
N GLU A 62 1.64 4.97 -20.29
CA GLU A 62 1.76 5.47 -21.67
C GLU A 62 2.99 4.84 -22.33
N GLY A 63 2.76 3.87 -23.21
CA GLY A 63 3.84 3.07 -23.81
C GLY A 63 4.64 2.31 -22.74
N LEU A 64 5.93 2.61 -22.63
CA LEU A 64 6.84 2.05 -21.61
C LEU A 64 6.99 2.95 -20.36
N SER A 65 6.28 4.08 -20.31
CA SER A 65 6.35 5.05 -19.22
C SER A 65 5.09 5.01 -18.36
N VAL A 66 5.19 5.54 -17.13
CA VAL A 66 4.04 5.70 -16.22
C VAL A 66 4.07 7.10 -15.63
N LYS A 67 2.99 7.86 -15.84
CA LYS A 67 2.79 9.18 -15.23
C LYS A 67 2.07 9.02 -13.90
N TRP A 68 2.80 9.23 -12.81
CA TRP A 68 2.28 9.07 -11.45
C TRP A 68 1.60 10.35 -10.95
N GLY A 69 0.39 10.19 -10.42
CA GLY A 69 -0.36 11.25 -9.75
C GLY A 69 0.11 11.52 -8.32
N PRO A 70 -0.56 12.45 -7.62
CA PRO A 70 -0.24 12.80 -6.24
C PRO A 70 -0.48 11.61 -5.29
N LEU A 71 0.14 11.69 -4.11
CA LEU A 71 -0.11 10.76 -3.00
C LEU A 71 -1.51 11.01 -2.43
N GLN A 72 -2.22 9.94 -2.12
CA GLN A 72 -3.55 9.96 -1.52
C GLN A 72 -3.56 9.09 -0.27
N ILE A 73 -4.11 9.60 0.83
CA ILE A 73 -4.36 8.84 2.05
C ILE A 73 -5.69 8.12 1.88
N LEU A 74 -5.75 6.83 2.23
CA LEU A 74 -6.98 6.05 2.18
C LEU A 74 -7.75 6.18 3.51
N GLU A 75 -8.45 7.30 3.68
CA GLU A 75 -9.15 7.64 4.93
C GLU A 75 -10.24 6.64 5.33
N THR A 76 -10.78 5.88 4.36
CA THR A 76 -11.78 4.84 4.61
C THR A 76 -11.16 3.52 5.09
N ALA A 77 -9.87 3.29 4.87
CA ALA A 77 -9.14 2.12 5.36
C ALA A 77 -8.61 2.39 6.79
N VAL A 78 -9.52 2.71 7.72
CA VAL A 78 -9.20 3.01 9.13
C VAL A 78 -10.21 2.33 10.05
N LEU A 79 -9.71 1.77 11.16
CA LEU A 79 -10.53 1.30 12.27
C LEU A 79 -10.09 2.06 13.53
N PRO A 80 -10.98 2.81 14.22
CA PRO A 80 -10.60 3.58 15.40
C PRO A 80 -9.89 2.71 16.45
N GLU A 81 -8.79 3.21 17.04
CA GLU A 81 -7.91 2.51 18.00
C GLU A 81 -7.01 1.41 17.41
N TYR A 82 -7.03 1.22 16.09
CA TYR A 82 -6.18 0.26 15.40
C TYR A 82 -5.35 0.94 14.31
N ARG A 83 -4.07 0.55 14.21
CA ARG A 83 -3.25 0.82 13.03
C ARG A 83 -3.58 -0.16 11.91
N THR A 84 -3.62 0.36 10.69
CA THR A 84 -3.83 -0.42 9.47
C THR A 84 -2.51 -0.74 8.79
N MET A 85 -2.33 -2.01 8.43
CA MET A 85 -1.07 -2.53 7.88
C MET A 85 -1.35 -3.54 6.77
N ASN A 86 -0.30 -3.88 6.01
CA ASN A 86 -0.27 -4.92 5.00
C ASN A 86 -1.33 -4.74 3.90
N PRO A 87 -1.22 -3.68 3.07
CA PRO A 87 -2.14 -3.50 1.94
C PRO A 87 -2.05 -4.68 0.97
N CYS A 88 -3.18 -5.27 0.63
CA CYS A 88 -3.31 -6.40 -0.29
C CYS A 88 -4.43 -6.11 -1.31
N PRO A 89 -4.12 -5.35 -2.39
CA PRO A 89 -5.09 -5.02 -3.42
C PRO A 89 -5.37 -6.24 -4.31
N VAL A 90 -6.64 -6.45 -4.64
CA VAL A 90 -7.13 -7.53 -5.51
C VAL A 90 -8.13 -6.93 -6.49
N TYR A 91 -7.99 -7.27 -7.78
CA TYR A 91 -8.93 -6.87 -8.81
C TYR A 91 -9.82 -8.05 -9.21
N ASP A 92 -11.13 -7.90 -9.00
CA ASP A 92 -12.14 -8.77 -9.58
C ASP A 92 -12.48 -8.27 -10.99
N ALA A 93 -11.90 -8.92 -12.00
CA ALA A 93 -12.11 -8.58 -13.40
C ALA A 93 -13.53 -8.91 -13.91
N LYS A 94 -14.28 -9.79 -13.23
CA LYS A 94 -15.65 -10.16 -13.61
C LYS A 94 -16.62 -9.04 -13.26
N GLU A 95 -16.51 -8.50 -12.05
CA GLU A 95 -17.38 -7.44 -11.54
C GLU A 95 -16.78 -6.04 -11.70
N GLY A 96 -15.53 -5.93 -12.18
CA GLY A 96 -14.83 -4.65 -12.32
C GLY A 96 -14.53 -3.96 -10.99
N THR A 97 -14.47 -4.72 -9.89
CA THR A 97 -14.34 -4.19 -8.53
C THR A 97 -12.92 -4.39 -8.01
N ILE A 98 -12.40 -3.38 -7.31
CA ILE A 98 -11.11 -3.45 -6.62
C ILE A 98 -11.40 -3.59 -5.14
N PHE A 99 -10.84 -4.63 -4.53
CA PHE A 99 -10.83 -4.81 -3.09
C PHE A 99 -9.45 -4.47 -2.57
N LEU A 100 -9.37 -3.72 -1.48
CA LEU A 100 -8.13 -3.57 -0.73
C LEU A 100 -8.29 -4.27 0.62
N PHE A 101 -7.70 -5.45 0.75
CA PHE A 101 -7.60 -6.14 2.03
C PHE A 101 -6.44 -5.57 2.84
N PHE A 102 -6.57 -5.58 4.16
CA PHE A 102 -5.53 -5.14 5.09
C PHE A 102 -5.79 -5.71 6.49
N ILE A 103 -4.81 -5.60 7.38
CA ILE A 103 -4.99 -5.96 8.79
C ILE A 103 -5.11 -4.69 9.65
N CYS A 104 -5.90 -4.78 10.71
CA CYS A 104 -5.99 -3.79 11.78
C CYS A 104 -5.43 -4.41 13.06
N VAL A 105 -4.38 -3.83 13.64
CA VAL A 105 -3.80 -4.32 14.90
C VAL A 105 -4.02 -3.27 15.99
N LEU A 106 -4.51 -3.70 17.16
CA LEU A 106 -4.78 -2.77 18.27
C LEU A 106 -3.52 -1.97 18.59
N ASP A 107 -3.66 -0.65 18.70
CA ASP A 107 -2.52 0.26 18.87
C ASP A 107 -1.68 -0.08 20.10
N HIS A 108 -0.38 0.24 20.00
CA HIS A 108 0.65 -0.02 21.01
C HIS A 108 0.95 -1.50 21.32
N ILE A 109 0.15 -2.46 20.84
CA ILE A 109 0.44 -3.89 20.99
C ILE A 109 1.42 -4.34 19.91
N THR A 110 2.65 -4.68 20.31
CA THR A 110 3.69 -5.14 19.39
C THR A 110 3.48 -6.60 18.97
N ASN A 111 4.06 -7.00 17.82
CA ASN A 111 4.05 -8.39 17.40
C ASN A 111 4.73 -9.31 18.43
N THR A 112 5.84 -8.84 19.02
CA THR A 112 6.55 -9.55 20.10
C THR A 112 5.63 -9.84 21.29
N TYR A 113 4.83 -8.85 21.72
CA TYR A 113 3.86 -9.05 22.79
C TYR A 113 2.81 -10.13 22.44
N GLN A 114 2.28 -10.12 21.21
CA GLN A 114 1.30 -11.11 20.77
C GLN A 114 1.89 -12.53 20.77
N ILE A 115 3.12 -12.69 20.30
CA ILE A 115 3.83 -13.99 20.31
C ILE A 115 4.06 -14.47 21.75
N TRP A 116 4.62 -13.62 22.61
CA TRP A 116 4.92 -13.97 24.01
C TRP A 116 3.68 -14.34 24.81
N THR A 117 2.56 -13.66 24.57
CA THR A 117 1.30 -13.91 25.30
C THR A 117 0.40 -14.93 24.62
N SER A 118 0.74 -15.36 23.39
CA SER A 118 -0.12 -16.17 22.53
C SER A 118 -1.52 -15.57 22.33
N LYS A 119 -1.64 -14.24 22.36
CA LYS A 119 -2.89 -13.51 22.16
C LYS A 119 -2.82 -12.71 20.86
N ASN A 120 -3.70 -13.04 19.92
CA ASN A 120 -3.85 -12.32 18.67
C ASN A 120 -4.91 -11.22 18.82
N VAL A 121 -4.52 -9.97 18.60
CA VAL A 121 -5.41 -8.78 18.61
C VAL A 121 -5.59 -8.17 17.21
N THR A 122 -5.22 -8.92 16.18
CA THR A 122 -5.32 -8.54 14.77
C THR A 122 -6.73 -8.82 14.25
N ARG A 123 -7.27 -7.89 13.47
CA ARG A 123 -8.52 -8.04 12.71
C ARG A 123 -8.22 -7.93 11.22
N LEU A 124 -8.99 -8.63 10.39
CA LEU A 124 -8.98 -8.44 8.95
C LEU A 124 -9.98 -7.34 8.57
N GLY A 125 -9.56 -6.41 7.71
CA GLY A 125 -10.40 -5.37 7.13
C GLY A 125 -10.30 -5.36 5.61
N TYR A 126 -11.29 -4.76 4.96
CA TYR A 126 -11.24 -4.44 3.54
C TYR A 126 -12.07 -3.19 3.22
N ILE A 127 -11.71 -2.53 2.12
CA ILE A 127 -12.52 -1.52 1.44
C ILE A 127 -12.72 -1.88 -0.03
#